data_AF-A0A537WIU2-F1
#
_entry.id   AF-A0A537WIU2-F1
#
_cell.length_a   1.000
_cell.length_b   1.000
_cell.length_c   1.000
_cell.angle_alpha   90.00
_cell.angle_beta   90.00
_cell.angle_gamma   90.00
#
_symmetry.space_group_name_H-M   'P 1'
#
loop_
_entity.id
_entity.type
_entity.pdbx_description
1 polymer ?
#
loop_
_entity_poly.entity_id
_entity_poly.type
_entity_poly.pdbx_seq_one_letter_code
_entity_poly.pdbx_strand_id
1 'polypeptide(L)'
;MSGSGFVEDVRIGVRLKISALWIAMLFLFAYGDIFGFFKPGRIEEVTSGKISGIEITQGFLFAVSVYVAIASVMIFLSLVLRPPVCRWTNIVLPILYVVSIVAAAVGETDAYYVFLSTSEIVLLLLIVRYAWTWRPVATGQG
;
A
#
# COMPACT_ATOMS: atom_id res chain seq x y z
N MET A 1 -34.54 22.18 -25.22
CA MET A 1 -34.25 21.29 -24.09
C MET A 1 -32.91 20.62 -24.36
N SER A 2 -31.85 21.00 -23.66
CA SER A 2 -30.65 20.18 -23.55
C SER A 2 -30.05 20.46 -22.18
N GLY A 3 -30.38 19.60 -21.22
CA GLY A 3 -29.77 19.62 -19.90
C GLY A 3 -28.35 19.10 -20.05
N SER A 4 -27.39 20.01 -20.17
CA SER A 4 -25.99 19.71 -19.90
C SER A 4 -25.88 19.45 -18.39
N GLY A 5 -26.22 18.23 -17.99
CA GLY A 5 -25.92 17.73 -16.66
C GLY A 5 -24.41 17.65 -16.52
N PHE A 6 -23.78 18.75 -16.09
CA PHE A 6 -22.48 18.67 -15.45
C PHE A 6 -22.67 17.70 -14.29
N VAL A 7 -22.03 16.53 -14.38
CA VAL A 7 -21.94 15.62 -13.24
C VAL A 7 -21.30 16.44 -12.12
N GLU A 8 -22.06 16.68 -11.06
CA GLU A 8 -21.57 17.38 -9.90
C GLU A 8 -20.49 16.49 -9.27
N ASP A 9 -19.21 16.86 -9.44
CA ASP A 9 -18.10 16.10 -8.86
C ASP A 9 -18.24 16.09 -7.34
N VAL A 10 -18.68 14.96 -6.79
CA VAL A 10 -18.86 14.78 -5.36
C VAL A 10 -17.50 14.98 -4.68
N ARG A 11 -17.44 15.88 -3.69
CA ARG A 11 -16.21 16.12 -2.92
C ARG A 11 -15.80 14.85 -2.16
N ILE A 12 -14.78 14.15 -2.68
CA ILE A 12 -14.25 12.94 -2.06
C ILE A 12 -13.46 13.31 -0.79
N GLY A 13 -13.93 12.81 0.36
CA GLY A 13 -13.26 12.99 1.65
C GLY A 13 -11.88 12.35 1.70
N VAL A 14 -10.95 12.95 2.46
CA VAL A 14 -9.55 12.50 2.55
C VAL A 14 -9.39 11.05 3.00
N ARG A 15 -10.27 10.58 3.89
CA ARG A 15 -10.28 9.18 4.36
C ARG A 15 -10.56 8.19 3.23
N LEU A 16 -11.48 8.54 2.33
CA LEU A 16 -11.81 7.70 1.19
C LEU A 16 -10.65 7.67 0.18
N LYS A 17 -9.98 8.81 -0.03
CA LYS A 17 -8.75 8.86 -0.85
C LYS A 17 -7.65 7.95 -0.27
N ILE A 18 -7.41 8.03 1.04
CA ILE A 18 -6.43 7.17 1.72
C ILE A 18 -6.81 5.68 1.58
N SER A 19 -8.08 5.33 1.79
CA SER A 19 -8.57 3.97 1.64
C SER A 19 -8.38 3.45 0.20
N ALA A 20 -8.70 4.27 -0.81
CA ALA A 20 -8.47 3.94 -2.21
C ALA A 20 -6.98 3.78 -2.56
N LEU A 21 -6.09 4.56 -1.95
CA LEU A 21 -4.65 4.41 -2.13
C LEU A 21 -4.11 3.11 -1.53
N TRP A 22 -4.62 2.67 -0.37
CA TRP A 22 -4.30 1.35 0.19
C TRP A 22 -4.73 0.21 -0.75
N ILE A 23 -5.93 0.31 -1.33
CA ILE A 23 -6.42 -0.65 -2.32
C ILE A 23 -5.50 -0.68 -3.54
N ALA A 24 -5.18 0.49 -4.11
CA ALA A 24 -4.30 0.58 -5.28
C ALA A 24 -2.91 0.01 -5.00
N MET A 25 -2.35 0.29 -3.81
CA MET A 25 -1.06 -0.26 -3.38
C MET A 25 -1.12 -1.79 -3.29
N LEU A 26 -2.16 -2.36 -2.66
CA LEU A 26 -2.32 -3.82 -2.56
C LEU A 26 -2.44 -4.50 -3.92
N PHE A 27 -3.07 -3.86 -4.91
CA PHE A 27 -3.09 -4.38 -6.27
C PHE A 27 -1.69 -4.39 -6.90
N LEU A 28 -0.92 -3.29 -6.77
CA LEU A 28 0.45 -3.27 -7.28
C LEU A 28 1.31 -4.34 -6.61
N PHE A 29 1.17 -4.51 -5.30
CA PHE A 29 1.88 -5.52 -4.53
C PHE A 29 1.55 -6.94 -5.03
N ALA A 30 0.26 -7.24 -5.20
CA ALA A 30 -0.19 -8.53 -5.70
C ALA A 30 0.33 -8.80 -7.13
N TYR A 31 0.28 -7.82 -8.03
CA TYR A 31 0.82 -7.99 -9.39
C TYR A 31 2.34 -8.07 -9.40
N GLY A 32 3.03 -7.36 -8.50
CA GLY A 32 4.48 -7.47 -8.28
C GLY A 32 4.89 -8.89 -7.89
N ASP A 33 4.19 -9.47 -6.91
CA ASP A 33 4.41 -10.86 -6.50
C ASP A 33 4.13 -11.85 -7.64
N ILE A 34 3.00 -11.68 -8.34
CA ILE A 34 2.63 -12.55 -9.48
C ILE A 34 3.67 -12.49 -10.59
N PHE A 35 4.12 -11.30 -10.99
CA PHE A 35 5.16 -11.17 -12.02
C PHE A 35 6.52 -11.64 -11.52
N GLY A 36 6.81 -11.47 -10.23
CA GLY A 36 7.97 -12.05 -9.57
C GLY A 36 8.07 -13.57 -9.77
N PHE A 37 6.95 -14.29 -9.66
CA PHE A 37 6.92 -15.74 -9.92
C PHE A 37 7.25 -16.12 -11.37
N PHE A 38 6.97 -15.25 -12.34
CA PHE A 38 7.27 -15.52 -13.75
C PHE A 38 8.72 -15.21 -14.14
N LYS A 39 9.54 -14.66 -13.22
CA LYS A 39 10.97 -14.45 -13.45
C LYS A 39 11.67 -15.80 -13.65
N PRO A 40 12.51 -15.97 -14.69
CA PRO A 40 13.25 -17.21 -14.91
C PRO A 40 14.01 -17.66 -13.66
N GLY A 41 13.91 -18.93 -13.29
CA GLY A 41 14.54 -19.50 -12.09
C GLY A 41 13.74 -19.35 -10.79
N ARG A 42 12.71 -18.49 -10.74
CA ARG A 42 11.94 -18.26 -9.51
C ARG A 42 11.04 -19.45 -9.16
N ILE A 43 10.41 -20.08 -10.13
CA ILE A 43 9.54 -21.24 -9.89
C ILE A 43 10.35 -22.43 -9.38
N GLU A 44 11.52 -22.67 -9.97
CA GLU A 44 12.45 -23.71 -9.51
C GLU A 44 12.94 -23.43 -8.08
N GLU A 45 13.28 -22.17 -7.78
CA GLU A 45 13.68 -21.75 -6.43
C GLU A 45 12.58 -22.02 -5.40
N VAL A 46 11.34 -21.63 -5.70
CA VAL A 46 10.18 -21.84 -4.83
C VAL A 46 9.91 -23.33 -4.63
N THR A 47 10.05 -24.13 -5.69
CA THR A 47 9.92 -25.60 -5.62
C THR A 47 11.03 -26.23 -4.77
N SER A 48 12.21 -25.61 -4.71
CA SER A 48 13.30 -26.00 -3.80
C SER A 48 13.09 -25.55 -2.34
N GLY A 49 11.97 -24.87 -2.05
CA GLY A 49 11.63 -24.36 -0.73
C GLY A 49 12.31 -23.03 -0.38
N LYS A 50 12.75 -22.24 -1.37
CA LYS A 50 13.41 -20.95 -1.16
C LYS A 50 12.79 -19.84 -1.99
N ILE A 51 12.91 -18.60 -1.54
CA ILE A 51 12.52 -17.41 -2.31
C ILE A 51 13.57 -16.31 -2.10
N SER A 52 14.22 -15.88 -3.18
CA SER A 52 15.30 -14.90 -3.11
C SER A 52 16.39 -15.27 -2.07
N GLY A 53 16.74 -16.55 -1.97
CA GLY A 53 17.73 -17.07 -1.02
C GLY A 53 17.23 -17.30 0.41
N ILE A 54 15.98 -16.96 0.73
CA ILE A 54 15.37 -17.15 2.05
C ILE A 54 14.57 -18.46 2.06
N GLU A 55 14.70 -19.27 3.11
CA GLU A 55 13.91 -20.50 3.27
C GLU A 55 12.42 -20.19 3.49
N ILE A 56 11.56 -20.86 2.72
CA ILE A 56 10.11 -20.80 2.86
C ILE A 56 9.72 -21.68 4.05
N THR A 57 9.62 -21.06 5.21
CA THR A 57 9.14 -21.69 6.45
C THR A 57 7.68 -21.34 6.72
N GLN A 58 7.01 -22.12 7.58
CA GLN A 58 5.67 -21.76 8.06
C GLN A 58 5.65 -20.37 8.71
N GLY A 59 6.71 -20.02 9.44
CA GLY A 59 6.86 -18.70 10.05
C GLY A 59 6.97 -17.57 9.02
N PHE A 60 7.73 -17.80 7.94
CA PHE A 60 7.85 -16.85 6.85
C PHE A 60 6.49 -16.59 6.17
N LEU A 61 5.76 -17.64 5.79
CA LEU A 61 4.44 -17.53 5.16
C LEU A 61 3.43 -16.82 6.08
N PHE A 62 3.46 -17.12 7.37
CA PHE A 62 2.63 -16.44 8.35
C PHE A 62 2.98 -14.95 8.46
N ALA A 63 4.26 -14.61 8.52
CA ALA A 63 4.72 -13.21 8.60
C ALA A 63 4.29 -12.39 7.36
N VAL A 64 4.48 -12.93 6.15
CA VAL A 64 4.03 -12.27 4.90
C VAL A 64 2.50 -12.15 4.88
N SER A 65 1.77 -13.15 5.36
CA SER A 65 0.30 -13.10 5.45
C SER A 65 -0.17 -12.00 6.41
N VAL A 66 0.46 -11.87 7.58
CA VAL A 66 0.18 -10.80 8.54
C VAL A 66 0.52 -9.43 7.94
N TYR A 67 1.65 -9.33 7.24
CA TYR A 67 2.06 -8.11 6.55
C TYR A 67 1.01 -7.65 5.53
N VAL A 68 0.49 -8.53 4.67
CA VAL A 68 -0.59 -8.18 3.72
C VAL A 68 -1.91 -7.89 4.44
N ALA A 69 -2.21 -8.62 5.52
CA ALA A 69 -3.43 -8.41 6.31
C ALA A 69 -3.48 -7.01 6.96
N ILE A 70 -2.35 -6.50 7.45
CA ILE A 70 -2.25 -5.14 8.03
C ILE A 70 -2.70 -4.10 7.00
N ALA A 71 -2.14 -4.14 5.79
CA ALA A 71 -2.53 -3.23 4.69
C ALA A 71 -4.01 -3.39 4.32
N SER A 72 -4.52 -4.63 4.29
CA SER A 72 -5.91 -4.93 3.95
C SER A 72 -6.89 -4.36 4.97
N VAL A 73 -6.58 -4.52 6.27
CA VAL A 73 -7.39 -3.96 7.36
C VAL A 73 -7.33 -2.43 7.37
N MET A 74 -6.20 -1.83 6.97
CA MET A 74 -6.04 -0.38 6.87
C MET A 74 -6.99 0.28 5.86
N ILE A 75 -7.46 -0.45 4.84
CA ILE A 75 -8.50 0.03 3.92
C ILE A 75 -9.74 0.46 4.70
N PHE A 76 -10.24 -0.41 5.58
CA PHE A 76 -11.43 -0.16 6.39
C PHE A 76 -11.13 0.76 7.58
N LEU A 77 -10.02 0.55 8.27
CA LEU A 77 -9.66 1.36 9.44
C LEU A 77 -9.46 2.84 9.10
N SER A 78 -8.97 3.15 7.89
CA SER A 78 -8.85 4.54 7.44
C SER A 78 -10.19 5.29 7.40
N LEU A 79 -11.30 4.56 7.24
CA LEU A 79 -12.65 5.12 7.19
C LEU A 79 -13.25 5.30 8.60
N VAL A 80 -13.01 4.34 9.51
CA VAL A 80 -13.73 4.24 10.79
C VAL A 80 -12.94 4.79 11.99
N LEU A 81 -11.60 4.80 11.93
CA LEU A 81 -10.78 5.24 13.07
C LEU A 81 -11.03 6.70 13.46
N ARG A 82 -10.79 7.01 14.75
CA ARG A 82 -10.79 8.38 15.25
C ARG A 82 -9.73 9.23 14.53
N PRO A 83 -9.97 10.52 14.25
CA PRO A 83 -9.04 11.35 13.48
C PRO A 83 -7.57 11.31 13.90
N PRO A 84 -7.20 11.42 15.20
CA PRO A 84 -5.79 11.41 15.58
C PRO A 84 -5.13 10.05 15.35
N VAL A 85 -5.84 8.95 15.62
CA VAL A 85 -5.32 7.59 15.43
C VAL A 85 -5.16 7.28 13.95
N CYS A 86 -6.19 7.56 13.15
CA CYS A 86 -6.18 7.37 11.70
C CYS A 86 -5.02 8.13 11.03
N ARG A 87 -4.72 9.33 11.52
CA ARG A 87 -3.60 10.13 11.00
C ARG A 87 -2.25 9.47 11.28
N TRP A 88 -1.97 9.10 12.53
CA TRP A 88 -0.68 8.51 12.88
C TRP A 88 -0.47 7.13 12.26
N THR A 89 -1.50 6.28 12.20
CA THR A 89 -1.39 4.97 11.55
C THR A 89 -1.12 5.11 10.05
N ASN A 90 -1.75 6.07 9.37
CA ASN A 90 -1.49 6.40 7.96
C ASN A 90 -0.25 7.27 7.71
N ILE A 91 0.59 7.49 8.72
CA ILE A 91 1.94 8.05 8.57
C ILE A 91 2.96 6.94 8.83
N VAL A 92 2.86 6.28 9.99
CA VAL A 92 3.83 5.29 10.44
C VAL A 92 3.82 4.05 9.53
N LEU A 93 2.65 3.47 9.25
CA LEU A 93 2.59 2.24 8.47
C LEU A 93 3.12 2.45 7.04
N PRO A 94 2.68 3.45 6.27
CA PRO A 94 3.24 3.65 4.93
C PRO A 94 4.77 3.82 4.90
N ILE A 95 5.35 4.49 5.90
CA ILE A 95 6.81 4.64 6.00
C ILE A 95 7.48 3.27 6.20
N LEU A 96 6.93 2.41 7.06
CA LEU A 96 7.45 1.06 7.25
C LEU A 96 7.37 0.22 5.96
N TYR A 97 6.27 0.35 5.20
CA TYR A 97 6.13 -0.33 3.91
C TYR A 97 7.16 0.19 2.89
N VAL A 98 7.37 1.51 2.82
CA VAL A 98 8.41 2.10 1.95
C VAL A 98 9.78 1.53 2.28
N VAL A 99 10.16 1.45 3.57
CA VAL A 99 11.44 0.87 3.98
C VAL A 99 11.55 -0.59 3.54
N SER A 100 10.51 -1.41 3.72
CA SER A 100 10.55 -2.80 3.28
C SER A 100 10.63 -2.96 1.76
N ILE A 101 9.94 -2.12 0.97
CA ILE A 101 9.98 -2.15 -0.49
C ILE A 101 11.38 -1.74 -0.98
N VAL A 102 11.95 -0.67 -0.40
CA VAL A 102 13.31 -0.24 -0.72
C VAL A 102 14.32 -1.34 -0.39
N ALA A 103 14.18 -1.99 0.77
CA ALA A 103 15.05 -3.10 1.17
C ALA A 103 14.93 -4.30 0.21
N ALA A 104 13.73 -4.63 -0.24
CA ALA A 104 13.48 -5.71 -1.21
C ALA A 104 14.00 -5.37 -2.62
N ALA A 105 14.01 -4.09 -3.00
CA ALA A 105 14.50 -3.61 -4.28
C ALA A 105 16.03 -3.50 -4.38
N VAL A 106 16.77 -3.63 -3.27
CA VAL A 106 18.24 -3.56 -3.30
C VAL A 106 18.81 -4.69 -4.15
N GLY A 107 19.53 -4.33 -5.21
CA GLY A 107 20.19 -5.29 -6.11
C GLY A 107 19.30 -5.80 -7.24
N GLU A 108 18.05 -5.40 -7.31
CA GLU A 108 17.16 -5.72 -8.43
C GLU A 108 17.37 -4.74 -9.60
N THR A 109 17.40 -5.28 -10.81
CA THR A 109 17.67 -4.50 -12.04
C THR A 109 16.56 -4.62 -13.07
N ASP A 110 15.59 -5.51 -12.84
CA ASP A 110 14.48 -5.71 -13.75
C ASP A 110 13.57 -4.48 -13.80
N ALA A 111 13.37 -3.94 -15.00
CA ALA A 111 12.62 -2.71 -15.20
C ALA A 111 11.17 -2.78 -14.67
N TYR A 112 10.52 -3.94 -14.79
CA TYR A 112 9.14 -4.12 -14.28
C TYR A 112 9.10 -4.01 -12.75
N TYR A 113 10.09 -4.59 -12.07
CA TYR A 113 10.17 -4.58 -10.62
C TYR A 113 10.44 -3.16 -10.12
N VAL A 114 11.42 -2.47 -10.70
CA VAL A 114 11.73 -1.07 -10.37
C VAL A 114 10.52 -0.17 -10.58
N PHE A 115 9.78 -0.35 -11.69
CA PHE A 115 8.56 0.42 -11.97
C PHE A 115 7.46 0.17 -10.93
N LEU A 116 7.19 -1.08 -10.59
CA LEU A 116 6.18 -1.45 -9.59
C LEU A 116 6.55 -0.94 -8.21
N SER A 117 7.77 -1.19 -7.74
CA SER A 117 8.25 -0.69 -6.44
C SER A 117 8.23 0.83 -6.35
N THR A 118 8.61 1.53 -7.42
CA THR A 118 8.53 3.01 -7.46
C THR A 118 7.08 3.47 -7.37
N SER A 119 6.17 2.81 -8.09
CA SER A 119 4.74 3.13 -8.08
C SER A 119 4.11 2.90 -6.70
N GLU A 120 4.44 1.79 -6.04
CA GLU A 120 4.02 1.51 -4.67
C GLU A 120 4.50 2.58 -3.68
N ILE A 121 5.79 2.95 -3.76
CA ILE A 121 6.37 4.00 -2.92
C ILE A 121 5.64 5.33 -3.14
N VAL A 122 5.34 5.69 -4.39
CA VAL A 122 4.59 6.92 -4.69
C VAL A 122 3.19 6.89 -4.05
N LEU A 123 2.47 5.77 -4.14
CA LEU A 123 1.16 5.63 -3.49
C LEU A 123 1.26 5.76 -1.97
N LEU A 124 2.27 5.15 -1.35
CA LEU A 124 2.51 5.24 0.09
C LEU A 124 2.86 6.66 0.53
N LEU A 125 3.70 7.37 -0.23
CA LEU A 125 4.01 8.79 0.02
C LEU A 125 2.77 9.68 -0.11
N LEU A 126 1.88 9.38 -1.05
CA LEU A 126 0.59 10.06 -1.17
C LEU A 126 -0.29 9.81 0.05
N ILE A 127 -0.33 8.58 0.60
CA ILE A 127 -1.05 8.29 1.85
C ILE A 127 -0.52 9.17 2.98
N VAL A 128 0.81 9.22 3.17
CA VAL A 128 1.45 10.06 4.19
C VAL A 128 1.09 11.53 4.00
N ARG A 129 1.16 12.03 2.77
CA ARG A 129 0.80 13.43 2.44
C ARG A 129 -0.65 13.74 2.76
N TYR A 130 -1.59 12.88 2.38
CA TYR A 130 -3.02 13.08 2.68
C TYR A 130 -3.30 12.99 4.19
N ALA A 131 -2.66 12.06 4.89
CA ALA A 131 -2.77 11.95 6.35
C ALA A 131 -2.19 13.18 7.06
N TRP A 132 -1.09 13.75 6.56
CA TRP A 132 -0.44 14.92 7.15
C TRP A 132 -1.18 16.23 6.92
N THR A 133 -1.68 16.43 5.69
CA THR A 133 -2.44 17.63 5.31
C THR A 133 -3.81 17.68 5.96
N TRP A 134 -4.35 16.53 6.37
CA TRP A 134 -5.56 16.45 7.17
C TRP A 134 -5.30 16.94 8.61
N ARG A 135 -5.49 18.25 8.81
CA ARG A 135 -5.61 18.84 10.15
C ARG A 135 -7.04 18.64 10.64
N PRO A 136 -7.26 18.06 11.83
CA PRO A 136 -8.53 18.23 12.51
C PRO A 136 -8.76 19.74 12.62
N VAL A 137 -9.89 20.24 12.13
CA VAL A 137 -10.34 21.58 12.52
C VAL A 137 -10.37 21.53 14.04
N ALA A 138 -9.56 22.36 14.69
CA ALA A 138 -9.62 22.50 16.14
C ALA A 138 -11.05 22.88 16.46
N THR A 139 -11.78 22.01 17.17
CA THR A 139 -13.09 22.35 17.73
C THR A 139 -12.82 23.37 18.82
N GLY A 140 -12.65 24.63 18.42
CA GLY A 140 -12.61 25.78 19.28
C GLY A 140 -14.01 26.35 19.39
N GLN A 141 -14.60 26.15 20.57
CA GLN A 141 -15.60 26.99 21.23
C GLN A 141 -17.05 26.91 20.76
N GLY A 142 -17.91 26.70 21.77
CA GLY A 142 -19.37 26.59 21.75
C GLY A 142 -19.79 26.01 23.09
#